data_AF-A0A645GJJ2-F1
#
_entry.id   AF-A0A645GJJ2-F1
#
_cell.length_a   1.000
_cell.length_b   1.000
_cell.length_c   1.000
_cell.angle_alpha   90.00
_cell.angle_beta   90.00
_cell.angle_gamma   90.00
#
_symmetry.space_group_name_H-M   'P 1'
#
loop_
_entity.id
_entity.type
_entity.pdbx_description
1 polymer ?
#
loop_
_entity_poly.entity_id
_entity_poly.type
_entity_poly.pdbx_seq_one_letter_code
_entity_poly.pdbx_strand_id
1 'polypeptide(L)'
;MLNKKVNYQGKESTWGYVIFLKVRELAHYLTSKKEKLDFVKPEYEIERIDSYNIRQKILNISYVDWKKLGLSKGTLHYMKQNAMSDKPFTLNAHVLERVNK
;
A
#
# COMPACT_ATOMS: atom_id res chain seq x y z
N MET A 1 -10.08 1.93 3.99
CA MET A 1 -9.72 2.68 2.77
C MET A 1 -10.37 4.06 2.73
N LEU A 2 -11.70 4.20 2.91
CA LEU A 2 -12.39 5.50 2.82
C LEU A 2 -11.91 6.57 3.83
N ASN A 3 -11.48 6.16 5.03
CA ASN A 3 -10.95 7.08 6.04
C ASN A 3 -9.44 7.36 5.90
N LYS A 4 -8.73 6.67 4.98
CA LYS A 4 -7.34 7.07 4.68
C LYS A 4 -7.37 8.47 4.09
N LYS A 5 -6.36 9.25 4.47
CA LYS A 5 -6.21 10.63 4.01
C LYS A 5 -5.38 10.68 2.73
N VAL A 6 -5.63 11.69 1.92
CA VAL A 6 -4.90 12.01 0.69
C VAL A 6 -4.89 13.52 0.51
N ASN A 7 -3.79 14.06 -0.01
CA ASN A 7 -3.73 15.47 -0.37
C ASN A 7 -4.54 15.69 -1.66
N TYR A 8 -5.55 16.54 -1.58
CA TYR A 8 -6.35 16.95 -2.72
C TYR A 8 -6.61 18.46 -2.66
N GLN A 9 -6.29 19.18 -3.74
CA GLN A 9 -6.45 20.64 -3.84
C GLN A 9 -5.76 21.40 -2.70
N GLY A 10 -4.58 20.94 -2.27
CA GLY A 10 -3.79 21.56 -1.21
C GLY A 10 -4.32 21.29 0.21
N LYS A 11 -5.32 20.43 0.37
CA LYS A 11 -5.86 20.03 1.67
C LYS A 11 -5.77 18.53 1.88
N GLU A 12 -5.46 18.14 3.10
CA GLU A 12 -5.49 16.74 3.49
C GLU A 12 -6.96 16.32 3.76
N SER A 13 -7.50 15.40 2.96
CA SER A 13 -8.91 14.97 3.00
C SER A 13 -9.01 13.46 3.04
N THR A 14 -10.08 12.91 3.63
CA THR A 14 -10.35 11.47 3.55
C THR A 14 -10.81 11.09 2.14
N TRP A 15 -10.53 9.86 1.71
CA TRP A 15 -11.03 9.34 0.43
C TRP A 15 -12.56 9.43 0.31
N GLY A 16 -13.29 9.21 1.40
CA GLY A 16 -14.74 9.41 1.44
C GLY A 16 -15.16 10.85 1.09
N TYR A 17 -14.43 11.84 1.60
CA TYR A 17 -14.67 13.24 1.27
C TYR A 17 -14.24 13.59 -0.16
N VAL A 18 -13.14 13.02 -0.65
CA VAL A 18 -12.70 13.19 -2.04
C VAL A 18 -13.76 12.71 -3.03
N ILE A 19 -14.44 11.59 -2.77
CA ILE A 19 -15.56 11.12 -3.61
C ILE A 19 -16.65 12.19 -3.70
N PHE A 20 -17.07 12.75 -2.56
CA PHE A 20 -18.03 13.84 -2.54
C PHE A 20 -17.57 15.05 -3.38
N LEU A 21 -16.30 15.45 -3.25
CA LEU A 21 -15.73 16.56 -4.02
C LEU A 21 -15.74 16.27 -5.53
N LYS A 22 -15.41 15.04 -5.94
CA LYS A 22 -15.43 14.63 -7.36
C LYS A 22 -16.82 14.61 -7.95
N VAL A 23 -17.82 14.14 -7.20
CA VAL A 23 -19.22 14.21 -7.63
C VAL A 23 -19.67 15.67 -7.78
N ARG A 24 -19.25 16.55 -6.88
CA ARG A 24 -19.53 17.99 -7.00
C ARG A 24 -18.85 18.62 -8.22
N GLU A 25 -17.61 18.25 -8.50
CA GLU A 25 -16.88 18.71 -9.70
C GLU A 25 -17.56 18.24 -10.98
N LEU A 26 -18.03 16.99 -11.02
CA LEU A 26 -18.83 16.47 -12.12
C LEU A 26 -20.11 17.29 -12.32
N ALA A 27 -20.85 17.59 -11.25
CA ALA A 27 -22.06 18.41 -11.35
C ALA A 27 -21.75 19.83 -11.88
N HIS A 28 -20.64 20.43 -11.43
CA HIS A 28 -20.19 21.73 -11.96
C HIS A 28 -19.77 21.65 -13.43
N TYR A 29 -19.13 20.55 -13.84
CA TYR A 29 -18.75 20.32 -15.23
C TYR A 29 -19.99 20.20 -16.13
N LEU A 30 -20.96 19.38 -15.74
CA LEU A 30 -22.22 19.20 -16.47
C LEU A 30 -23.03 20.50 -16.58
N THR A 31 -22.93 21.39 -15.59
CA THR A 31 -23.60 22.71 -15.59
C THR A 31 -22.73 23.83 -16.17
N SER A 32 -21.63 23.50 -16.84
CA SER A 32 -20.67 24.46 -17.43
C SER A 32 -20.08 25.49 -16.45
N LYS A 33 -20.18 25.24 -15.14
CA LYS A 33 -19.53 26.04 -14.08
C LYS A 33 -18.04 25.68 -13.93
N LYS A 34 -17.62 24.55 -14.49
CA LYS A 34 -16.23 24.09 -14.53
C LYS A 34 -15.93 23.56 -15.93
N GLU A 35 -14.85 24.05 -16.55
CA GLU A 35 -14.50 23.70 -17.93
C GLU A 35 -13.88 22.30 -18.06
N LYS A 36 -13.16 21.84 -17.03
CA LYS A 36 -12.39 20.60 -17.05
C LYS A 36 -12.83 19.65 -15.94
N LEU A 37 -12.93 18.37 -16.28
CA LEU A 37 -13.19 17.28 -15.35
C LEU A 37 -12.02 16.32 -15.37
N ASP A 38 -11.52 15.97 -14.18
CA ASP A 38 -10.44 15.02 -14.00
C ASP A 38 -10.79 14.11 -12.82
N PHE A 39 -10.80 12.81 -13.04
CA PHE A 39 -10.97 11.79 -11.99
C PHE A 39 -9.68 11.04 -11.68
N VAL A 40 -8.60 11.28 -12.44
CA VAL A 40 -7.30 10.63 -12.24
C VAL A 40 -6.67 11.12 -10.94
N LYS A 41 -6.73 12.42 -10.67
CA LYS A 41 -6.22 13.00 -9.42
C LYS A 41 -7.30 13.03 -8.34
N PRO A 42 -6.99 12.80 -7.05
CA PRO A 42 -5.70 12.34 -6.57
C PRO A 42 -5.50 10.86 -6.90
N GLU A 43 -4.27 10.48 -7.23
CA GLU A 43 -3.92 9.08 -7.51
C GLU A 43 -3.88 8.28 -6.19
N TYR A 44 -4.31 7.02 -6.23
CA TYR A 44 -4.17 6.12 -5.09
C TYR A 44 -2.79 5.47 -5.11
N GLU A 45 -1.91 5.89 -4.22
CA GLU A 45 -0.66 5.19 -3.98
C GLU A 45 -0.92 3.93 -3.14
N ILE A 46 -0.61 2.76 -3.71
CA ILE A 46 -0.59 1.52 -2.94
C ILE A 46 0.71 1.51 -2.13
N GLU A 47 0.64 1.95 -0.88
CA GLU A 47 1.73 1.80 0.09
C GLU A 47 1.95 0.30 0.39
N ARG A 48 2.75 -0.36 -0.43
CA ARG A 48 3.15 -1.76 -0.24
C ARG A 48 4.45 -1.83 0.53
N ILE A 49 4.40 -2.47 1.69
CA ILE A 49 5.60 -2.78 2.48
C ILE A 49 6.33 -3.98 1.86
N ASP A 50 5.62 -4.90 1.21
CA ASP A 50 6.15 -6.11 0.58
C ASP A 50 6.70 -5.85 -0.83
N SER A 51 7.69 -4.97 -0.93
CA SER A 51 8.38 -4.68 -2.19
C SER A 51 8.92 -5.95 -2.85
N TYR A 52 9.17 -5.89 -4.16
CA TYR A 52 9.75 -7.02 -4.91
C TYR A 52 11.04 -7.53 -4.25
N ASN A 53 11.93 -6.62 -3.82
CA ASN A 53 13.18 -6.97 -3.15
C ASN A 53 12.94 -7.73 -1.83
N ILE A 54 11.98 -7.29 -1.01
CA ILE A 54 11.63 -7.97 0.24
C ILE A 54 11.08 -9.37 -0.03
N ARG A 55 10.20 -9.50 -1.03
CA ARG A 55 9.66 -10.80 -1.46
C ARG A 55 10.76 -11.75 -1.87
N GLN A 56 11.67 -11.31 -2.74
CA GLN A 56 12.80 -12.12 -3.19
C GLN A 56 13.71 -12.52 -2.03
N LYS A 57 13.99 -11.60 -1.09
CA LYS A 57 14.80 -11.93 0.10
C LYS A 57 14.14 -13.00 0.96
N ILE A 58 12.84 -12.92 1.19
CA ILE A 58 12.07 -13.93 1.94
C ILE A 58 12.05 -15.28 1.21
N LEU A 59 11.92 -15.30 -0.12
CA LEU A 59 11.88 -16.54 -0.90
C LEU A 59 13.23 -17.26 -0.89
N ASN A 60 14.31 -16.49 -1.06
CA ASN A 60 15.66 -17.01 -1.26
C ASN A 60 16.43 -17.28 0.04
N ILE A 61 16.01 -16.72 1.18
CA ILE A 61 16.70 -16.95 2.45
C ILE A 61 16.60 -18.41 2.91
N SER A 62 17.73 -18.95 3.36
CA SER A 62 17.82 -20.27 3.97
C SER A 62 17.19 -20.27 5.37
N TYR A 63 16.77 -21.44 5.85
CA TYR A 63 16.28 -21.55 7.23
C TYR A 63 17.38 -21.20 8.26
N VAL A 64 18.64 -21.52 7.96
CA VAL A 64 19.77 -21.24 8.85
C VAL A 64 19.97 -19.74 9.01
N ASP A 65 19.98 -18.99 7.91
CA ASP A 65 20.17 -17.55 7.95
C ASP A 65 18.95 -16.84 8.53
N TRP A 66 17.73 -17.34 8.25
CA TRP A 66 16.53 -16.84 8.90
C TRP A 66 16.55 -17.02 10.42
N LYS A 67 17.09 -18.14 10.90
CA LYS A 67 17.25 -18.39 12.34
C LYS A 67 18.31 -17.48 12.95
N LYS A 68 19.38 -17.11 12.21
CA LYS A 68 20.37 -16.10 12.65
C LYS A 68 19.74 -14.72 12.82
N LEU A 69 18.70 -14.40 12.06
CA LEU A 69 17.86 -13.21 12.27
C LEU A 69 16.98 -13.32 13.54
N GLY A 70 17.03 -14.43 14.30
CA GLY A 70 16.27 -14.65 15.52
C GLY A 70 14.78 -14.87 15.29
N LEU A 71 14.40 -15.34 14.10
CA LEU A 71 13.01 -15.57 13.69
C LEU A 71 12.68 -17.07 13.63
N SER A 72 11.43 -17.43 13.91
CA SER A 72 11.01 -18.83 13.98
C SER A 72 10.84 -19.49 12.60
N LYS A 73 10.88 -20.83 12.56
CA LYS A 73 10.58 -21.62 11.36
C LYS A 73 9.16 -21.40 10.84
N GLY A 74 8.19 -21.31 11.75
CA GLY A 74 6.79 -21.06 11.41
C GLY A 74 6.60 -19.70 10.75
N THR A 75 7.30 -18.68 11.24
CA THR A 75 7.32 -17.34 10.63
C THR A 75 7.88 -17.41 9.20
N LEU A 76 8.99 -18.11 8.96
CA LEU A 76 9.54 -18.26 7.60
C LEU A 76 8.54 -18.93 6.65
N HIS A 77 7.91 -20.01 7.11
CA HIS A 77 6.95 -20.76 6.29
C HIS A 77 5.80 -19.85 5.85
N TYR A 78 5.17 -19.14 6.79
CA TYR A 78 4.08 -18.22 6.49
C TYR A 78 4.51 -17.07 5.57
N MET A 79 5.71 -16.51 5.80
CA MET A 79 6.23 -15.42 4.96
C MET A 79 6.52 -15.87 3.53
N LYS A 80 7.05 -17.10 3.32
CA LYS A 80 7.22 -17.65 1.98
C LYS A 80 5.88 -17.84 1.27
N GLN A 81 4.86 -18.34 1.95
CA GLN A 81 3.51 -18.46 1.38
C GLN A 81 2.96 -17.10 0.94
N ASN A 82 3.09 -16.07 1.77
CA ASN A 82 2.66 -14.72 1.41
C ASN A 82 3.46 -14.14 0.23
N ALA A 83 4.78 -14.32 0.22
CA ALA A 83 5.67 -13.81 -0.82
C ALA A 83 5.45 -14.50 -2.18
N MET A 84 5.06 -15.78 -2.19
CA MET A 84 4.66 -16.52 -3.40
C MET A 84 3.31 -16.05 -3.96
N SER A 85 2.43 -15.49 -3.12
CA SER A 85 1.14 -14.98 -3.57
C SER A 85 1.27 -13.57 -4.18
N ASP A 86 0.51 -13.25 -5.21
CA ASP A 86 0.45 -11.88 -5.75
C ASP A 86 -0.32 -10.90 -4.85
N LYS A 87 -0.84 -11.36 -3.71
CA LYS A 87 -1.57 -10.52 -2.77
C LYS A 87 -0.61 -9.67 -1.94
N PRO A 88 -0.90 -8.38 -1.72
CA PRO A 88 -0.11 -7.56 -0.81
C PRO A 88 -0.20 -8.14 0.61
N PHE A 89 0.92 -8.15 1.31
CA PHE A 89 0.98 -8.55 2.72
C PHE A 89 1.80 -7.54 3.53
N THR A 90 1.52 -7.49 4.82
CA THR A 90 2.28 -6.67 5.76
C THR A 90 3.28 -7.52 6.53
N LEU A 91 4.38 -6.90 6.92
CA LEU A 91 5.36 -7.47 7.84
C LEU A 91 5.24 -6.71 9.16
N ASN A 92 5.32 -7.42 10.27
CA ASN A 92 5.53 -6.77 11.56
C ASN A 92 6.84 -5.97 11.47
N ALA A 93 6.86 -4.74 12.01
CA ALA A 93 8.02 -3.84 11.97
C ALA A 93 9.33 -4.53 12.40
N HIS A 94 9.25 -5.40 13.42
CA HIS A 94 10.38 -6.16 13.93
C HIS A 94 10.91 -7.21 12.92
N VAL A 95 10.01 -7.86 12.18
CA VAL A 95 10.39 -8.80 11.11
C VAL A 95 10.97 -8.02 9.94
N LEU A 96 10.34 -6.91 9.57
CA LEU A 96 10.79 -6.05 8.48
C LEU A 96 12.21 -5.51 8.73
N GLU A 97 12.50 -5.01 9.94
CA GLU A 97 13.83 -4.51 10.29
C GLU A 97 14.89 -5.61 10.16
N ARG A 98 14.61 -6.81 10.68
CA ARG A 98 15.53 -7.95 10.62
C ARG A 98 15.73 -8.48 9.20
N VAL A 99 14.69 -8.47 8.37
CA VAL A 99 14.78 -8.84 6.96
C VAL A 99 15.45 -7.75 6.14
N ASN A 100 15.46 -6.48 6.56
CA ASN A 100 16.14 -5.41 5.83
C ASN A 100 17.64 -5.27 6.16
N LYS A 101 18.12 -5.85 7.26
CA LYS A 101 19.56 -5.99 7.56
C LYS A 101 20.25 -6.90 6.55
#